data_AF-A0A3N5KDF7-F1
#
_entry.id   AF-A0A3N5KDF7-F1
#
_cell.length_a   1.000
_cell.length_b   1.000
_cell.length_c   1.000
_cell.angle_alpha   90.00
_cell.angle_beta   90.00
_cell.angle_gamma   90.00
#
_symmetry.space_group_name_H-M   'P 1'
#
loop_
_entity.id
_entity.type
_entity.pdbx_description
1 polymer ?
#
loop_
_entity_poly.entity_id
_entity_poly.type
_entity_poly.pdbx_seq_one_letter_code
_entity_poly.pdbx_strand_id
1 'polypeptide(L)' 'MPEDKTRVWTVRELMKSAMDHLQQKGFEDARLTVELLLAYTLDLQRIQLYLQYDKPLTPAELKQFRLFY' A
#
# COMPACT_ATOMS: atom_id res chain seq x y z
N MET A 1 9.77 -14.11 -4.83
CA MET A 1 10.35 -14.09 -3.47
C MET A 1 9.22 -14.30 -2.46
N PRO A 2 9.16 -15.41 -1.70
CA PRO A 2 8.08 -15.65 -0.75
C PRO A 2 8.60 -15.62 0.70
N GLU A 3 8.86 -14.43 1.26
CA GLU A 3 9.33 -14.29 2.67
C GLU A 3 8.41 -13.43 3.55
N ASP A 4 7.16 -13.18 3.13
CA ASP A 4 6.22 -12.32 3.85
C ASP A 4 5.03 -13.08 4.47
N LYS A 5 5.24 -14.35 4.88
CA LYS A 5 4.14 -15.24 5.29
C LYS A 5 3.62 -15.03 6.72
N THR A 6 4.20 -14.14 7.53
CA THR A 6 3.84 -13.99 8.96
C THR A 6 3.74 -12.57 9.48
N ARG A 7 4.12 -11.54 8.70
CA ARG A 7 3.94 -10.15 9.13
C ARG A 7 2.54 -9.66 8.78
N VAL A 8 1.79 -9.18 9.77
CA VAL A 8 0.57 -8.42 9.54
C VAL A 8 0.98 -7.03 9.09
N TRP A 9 0.63 -6.66 7.87
CA TRP A 9 0.86 -5.32 7.35
C TRP A 9 -0.33 -4.43 7.62
N THR A 10 -0.07 -3.20 8.04
CA THR A 10 -1.10 -2.15 8.12
C THR A 10 -1.13 -1.29 6.85
N VAL A 11 -2.24 -0.58 6.63
CA VAL A 11 -2.36 0.43 5.57
C VAL A 11 -1.19 1.43 5.63
N ARG A 12 -0.84 1.89 6.84
CA ARG A 12 0.28 2.82 7.09
C ARG A 12 1.63 2.24 6.65
N GLU A 13 1.95 1.02 7.06
CA GLU A 13 3.24 0.40 6.75
C GLU A 13 3.39 0.12 5.26
N LEU A 14 2.32 -0.39 4.63
CA LEU A 14 2.35 -0.67 3.19
C LEU A 14 2.47 0.62 2.39
N MET A 15 1.71 1.65 2.76
CA MET A 15 1.79 2.97 2.13
C MET A 15 3.22 3.52 2.21
N LYS A 16 3.85 3.48 3.40
CA LYS A 16 5.23 3.92 3.57
C LYS A 16 6.20 3.12 2.68
N SER A 17 6.14 1.80 2.75
CA SER A 17 7.03 0.92 1.98
C SER A 17 6.89 1.14 0.47
N ALA A 18 5.66 1.36 -0.02
CA ALA A 18 5.41 1.59 -1.44
C ALA A 18 5.88 2.97 -1.88
N MET A 19 5.71 3.99 -1.03
CA MET A 19 6.21 5.34 -1.31
C MET A 19 7.73 5.33 -1.44
N ASP A 20 8.43 4.70 -0.49
CA ASP A 20 9.89 4.58 -0.51
C ASP A 20 10.36 3.88 -1.80
N HIS A 21 9.67 2.82 -2.23
CA HIS A 21 9.98 2.10 -3.47
C HIS A 21 9.78 2.96 -4.72
N LEU A 22 8.65 3.67 -4.84
CA LEU A 22 8.38 4.54 -5.99
C LEU A 22 9.32 5.75 -6.03
N GLN A 23 9.67 6.33 -4.87
CA GLN A 23 10.66 7.40 -4.77
C GLN A 23 12.03 6.96 -5.27
N GLN A 24 12.48 5.76 -4.88
CA GLN A 24 13.74 5.19 -5.39
C GLN A 24 13.74 4.97 -6.90
N LYS A 25 12.55 4.77 -7.50
CA LYS A 25 12.36 4.66 -8.96
C LYS A 25 12.23 6.03 -9.66
N GLY A 26 12.27 7.15 -8.94
CA GLY A 26 12.22 8.50 -9.50
C GLY A 26 10.81 9.02 -9.79
N PHE A 27 9.76 8.47 -9.17
CA PHE A 27 8.40 9.00 -9.30
C PHE A 27 8.26 10.32 -8.52
N GLU A 28 7.92 11.41 -9.22
CA GLU A 28 7.70 12.74 -8.62
C GLU A 28 6.54 12.73 -7.60
N ASP A 29 5.42 12.10 -7.94
CA ASP A 29 4.23 12.01 -7.10
C ASP A 29 4.05 10.63 -6.46
N ALA A 30 5.13 10.06 -5.91
CA ALA A 30 5.14 8.73 -5.30
C ALA A 30 4.03 8.56 -4.24
N ARG A 31 3.78 9.57 -3.40
CA ARG A 31 2.73 9.53 -2.38
C ARG A 31 1.33 9.45 -2.97
N LEU A 32 0.99 10.38 -3.87
CA LEU A 32 -0.34 10.42 -4.49
C LEU A 32 -0.60 9.12 -5.28
N THR A 33 0.42 8.63 -5.99
CA THR A 33 0.35 7.38 -6.74
C THR A 33 0.02 6.20 -5.83
N VAL A 34 0.74 6.05 -4.72
CA VAL A 34 0.48 4.98 -3.74
C VAL A 34 -0.93 5.10 -3.15
N GLU A 35 -1.35 6.31 -2.77
CA GLU A 35 -2.69 6.53 -2.22
C GLU A 35 -3.79 6.12 -3.20
N LEU A 36 -3.64 6.45 -4.49
CA LEU A 36 -4.60 6.08 -5.52
C LEU A 36 -4.65 4.57 -5.74
N LEU A 37 -3.49 3.92 -5.87
CA LEU A 37 -3.41 2.47 -6.05
C LEU A 37 -3.96 1.70 -4.84
N LEU A 38 -3.68 2.19 -3.63
CA LEU A 38 -4.13 1.55 -2.40
C LEU A 38 -5.63 1.76 -2.18
N ALA A 39 -6.14 2.98 -2.44
CA ALA A 39 -7.57 3.27 -2.44
C ALA A 39 -8.33 2.35 -3.40
N TYR A 40 -7.82 2.20 -4.63
CA TYR A 40 -8.39 1.32 -5.64
C TYR A 40 -8.35 -0.16 -5.21
N THR A 41 -7.24 -0.63 -4.64
CA THR A 41 -7.09 -2.05 -4.22
C THR A 41 -8.04 -2.41 -3.08
N LEU A 42 -8.25 -1.49 -2.14
CA LEU A 42 -9.06 -1.74 -0.95
C LEU A 42 -10.53 -1.38 -1.13
N ASP A 43 -10.91 -0.90 -2.32
CA ASP A 43 -12.23 -0.33 -2.62
C ASP A 43 -12.63 0.75 -1.60
N LEU A 44 -11.70 1.67 -1.34
CA LEU A 44 -11.85 2.77 -0.39
C LEU A 44 -11.65 4.12 -1.07
N GLN A 45 -12.28 5.15 -0.53
CA GLN A 45 -11.92 6.53 -0.83
C GLN A 45 -10.58 6.88 -0.19
N ARG A 46 -9.81 7.79 -0.82
CA ARG A 46 -8.52 8.26 -0.28
C ARG A 46 -8.61 8.72 1.16
N ILE A 47 -9.66 9.47 1.53
CA ILE A 47 -9.84 9.96 2.91
C ILE A 47 -9.97 8.81 3.92
N GLN A 48 -10.55 7.67 3.50
CA GLN A 48 -10.73 6.51 4.38
C GLN A 48 -9.41 5.81 4.68
N LEU A 49 -8.41 5.89 3.80
CA LEU A 49 -7.07 5.35 4.07
C LEU A 49 -6.46 6.00 5.33
N TYR A 50 -6.68 7.30 5.52
CA TYR A 50 -6.20 8.05 6.67
C TYR A 50 -6.92 7.68 7.97
N LEU A 51 -8.22 7.35 7.87
CA LEU A 51 -9.02 6.90 9.01
C LEU A 51 -8.70 5.46 9.43
N GLN A 52 -8.15 4.67 8.50
CA GLN A 52 -7.91 3.24 8.65
C GLN A 52 -6.42 2.89 8.64
N TYR A 53 -5.54 3.81 9.06
CA TYR A 53 -4.10 3.61 8.97
C TYR A 53 -3.59 2.36 9.69
N ASP A 54 -4.18 2.03 10.82
CA ASP A 54 -3.79 0.89 11.63
C ASP A 54 -4.63 -0.36 11.31
N LYS A 55 -5.48 -0.30 10.26
CA LYS A 55 -6.23 -1.47 9.77
C LYS A 55 -5.22 -2.50 9.23
N PRO A 56 -5.28 -3.75 9.72
CA PRO A 56 -4.49 -4.83 9.16
C PRO A 56 -5.02 -5.24 7.79
N LEU A 57 -4.10 -5.51 6.87
CA LEU A 57 -4.38 -5.97 5.52
C LEU A 57 -4.36 -7.49 5.46
N THR A 58 -5.29 -8.03 4.69
CA THR A 58 -5.31 -9.45 4.35
C THR A 58 -4.18 -9.79 3.38
N PRO A 59 -3.72 -11.05 3.35
CA PRO A 59 -2.75 -11.49 2.35
C PRO A 59 -3.21 -11.29 0.90
N ALA A 60 -4.52 -11.32 0.65
CA ALA A 60 -5.09 -11.09 -0.67
C ALA A 60 -4.97 -9.62 -1.10
N GLU A 61 -5.36 -8.67 -0.23
CA GLU A 61 -5.21 -7.23 -0.47
C GLU A 61 -3.73 -6.84 -0.68
N LEU A 62 -2.83 -7.38 0.16
CA LEU A 62 -1.38 -7.17 0.03
C LEU A 62 -0.86 -7.67 -1.32
N LYS A 63 -1.27 -8.88 -1.73
CA LYS A 63 -0.86 -9.45 -3.00
C LYS A 63 -1.38 -8.63 -4.17
N GLN A 64 -2.64 -8.21 -4.15
CA GLN A 64 -3.23 -7.39 -5.21
C GLN A 64 -2.51 -6.06 -5.36
N PHE A 65 -2.24 -5.37 -4.25
CA PHE A 65 -1.55 -4.09 -4.29
C PHE A 65 -0.12 -4.21 -4.85
N ARG A 66 0.60 -5.28 -4.46
CA ARG A 66 1.97 -5.53 -4.95
C ARG A 66 2.05 -5.90 -6.43
N LEU A 67 0.93 -6.20 -7.12
CA LEU A 67 0.96 -6.45 -8.56
C LEU A 67 1.18 -5.17 -9.39
N PHE A 68 1.05 -3.99 -8.78
CA PHE A 68 1.22 -2.72 -9.48
C PHE A 68 2.70 -2.33 -9.72
N TYR A 69 3.68 -3.03 -9.15
CA TYR A 69 5.11 -2.70 -9.28
C TYR A 69 6.05 -3.90 -9.10
#